data_AF-A0A7S4ZU14-F1
#
_entry.id   AF-A0A7S4ZU14-F1
#
_cell.length_a   1.000
_cell.length_b   1.000
_cell.length_c   1.000
_cell.angle_alpha   90.00
_cell.angle_beta   90.00
_cell.angle_gamma   90.00
#
_symmetry.space_group_name_H-M   'P 1'
#
loop_
_entity.id
_entity.type
_entity.pdbx_description
1 polymer ?
#
loop_
_entity_poly.entity_id
_entity_poly.type
_entity_poly.pdbx_seq_one_letter_code
_entity_poly.pdbx_strand_id
1 'polypeptide(L)'
;MASNIVTVQPSFKFLRTADGGAGTFGSDLWATYAATRTLRWIDRLPDLQKRVHIAGFLQSCQNSDGSFSWQRGLASDIWATFYCSQTLADIGHSVNASQSFVEWISSLQDKDGGFAMMPGQTADVWATYYATRVFREILKLPVPNRHRLAEWLSGLQRGDGGLAWNITTAETDTRAAYYAIHAKHAAGLDHDVKWDDQRLRGWLQSLQAPSGGFRFSPEYAPCLWATFRATKALSIQNWQPSEPEACEKWIVQRQRTEGFARWEDYEVSDVWANFSAVGALQALNVTINEGQKDRTQRAIESFSVDGAGYTYRQPSAAGDALTTASALYSAVDNAETDSVEQLSIWLQKAHMPWEDGVMYMPGRGAEIRCSLWAAAALDYAGRPLFDTGRLSNWISRLQNPDGGFGYWQGRGSDLVSTSAAISALESLGQHFAEHVDVARLTSFVLNCIRGGLGSNVPNGPITTSSTAQASRLLVKVGDRDGGLSLLEHLPQRMRLSGYVEQLGGPPTLYATYQTVLALQANDLEIPAQISRFLDRLITREGYIGWTPLGASRQDPLILPLHGLLSRKLGEPLFRLPELVL
;
A
#
# COMPACT_ATOMS: atom_id res chain seq x y z
N MET A 1 3.10 -9.58 -53.54
CA MET A 1 4.27 -9.14 -52.75
C MET A 1 3.96 -9.39 -51.28
N ALA A 2 4.92 -9.94 -50.56
CA ALA A 2 4.75 -10.73 -49.35
C ALA A 2 3.98 -10.03 -48.22
N SER A 3 3.07 -10.79 -47.61
CA SER A 3 2.49 -10.53 -46.29
C SER A 3 3.61 -10.46 -45.26
N ASN A 4 3.83 -9.29 -44.68
CA ASN A 4 4.67 -9.15 -43.49
C ASN A 4 3.92 -9.79 -42.32
N ILE A 5 4.22 -11.06 -42.07
CA ILE A 5 3.95 -11.71 -40.79
C ILE A 5 4.81 -10.95 -39.78
N VAL A 6 4.18 -10.07 -39.00
CA VAL A 6 4.78 -9.51 -37.79
C VAL A 6 4.98 -10.69 -36.85
N THR A 7 6.21 -11.15 -36.73
CA THR A 7 6.64 -12.09 -35.69
C THR A 7 6.33 -11.48 -34.33
N VAL A 8 5.22 -11.91 -33.71
CA VAL A 8 4.90 -11.63 -32.31
C VAL A 8 5.91 -12.41 -31.45
N GLN A 9 6.92 -11.71 -30.94
CA GLN A 9 7.85 -12.22 -29.91
C GLN A 9 7.35 -11.83 -28.51
N PRO A 10 7.74 -12.58 -27.46
CA PRO A 10 6.78 -13.17 -26.53
C PRO A 10 6.12 -12.11 -25.63
N SER A 11 4.84 -12.35 -25.38
CA SER A 11 4.07 -11.69 -24.33
C SER A 11 4.86 -11.67 -23.03
N PHE A 12 4.70 -10.58 -22.26
CA PHE A 12 5.22 -10.52 -20.91
C PHE A 12 4.88 -11.79 -20.14
N LYS A 13 5.92 -12.47 -19.65
CA LYS A 13 5.75 -13.72 -18.92
C LYS A 13 5.64 -13.40 -17.44
N PHE A 14 4.44 -13.58 -16.90
CA PHE A 14 4.21 -13.63 -15.46
C PHE A 14 5.08 -14.72 -14.82
N LEU A 15 5.64 -14.43 -13.65
CA LEU A 15 6.29 -15.46 -12.85
C LEU A 15 5.21 -16.24 -12.12
N ARG A 16 4.85 -17.42 -12.64
CA ARG A 16 3.92 -18.33 -11.97
C ARG A 16 4.54 -18.82 -10.67
N THR A 17 3.81 -18.66 -9.57
CA THR A 17 4.28 -19.09 -8.26
C THR A 17 3.83 -20.51 -7.96
N ALA A 18 4.59 -21.21 -7.10
CA ALA A 18 4.33 -22.61 -6.77
C ALA A 18 2.94 -22.87 -6.15
N ASP A 19 2.34 -21.85 -5.55
CA ASP A 19 1.00 -21.89 -4.95
C ASP A 19 -0.13 -21.50 -5.92
N GLY A 20 0.18 -21.25 -7.21
CA GLY A 20 -0.80 -20.99 -8.28
C GLY A 20 -1.05 -19.50 -8.57
N GLY A 21 -0.37 -18.60 -7.87
CA GLY A 21 -0.44 -17.16 -8.10
C GLY A 21 0.46 -16.67 -9.23
N ALA A 22 0.55 -15.34 -9.37
CA ALA A 22 1.52 -14.69 -10.23
C ALA A 22 2.27 -13.60 -9.48
N GLY A 23 3.58 -13.57 -9.67
CA GLY A 23 4.46 -12.49 -9.25
C GLY A 23 5.20 -11.87 -10.44
N THR A 24 6.11 -10.97 -10.11
CA THR A 24 7.05 -10.38 -11.07
C THR A 24 8.47 -10.61 -10.60
N PHE A 25 9.45 -10.43 -11.49
CA PHE A 25 10.85 -10.24 -11.09
C PHE A 25 11.10 -8.78 -10.64
N GLY A 26 10.09 -8.12 -10.07
CA GLY A 26 10.15 -6.76 -9.57
C GLY A 26 10.47 -6.76 -8.08
N SER A 27 11.08 -5.67 -7.60
CA SER A 27 11.28 -5.49 -6.17
C SER A 27 10.08 -4.82 -5.54
N ASP A 28 9.81 -5.19 -4.30
CA ASP A 28 8.82 -4.56 -3.44
C ASP A 28 9.53 -3.58 -2.50
N LEU A 29 9.05 -2.34 -2.43
CA LEU A 29 9.67 -1.29 -1.61
C LEU A 29 9.74 -1.71 -0.13
N TRP A 30 8.63 -2.23 0.37
CA TRP A 30 8.47 -2.57 1.78
C TRP A 30 9.34 -3.76 2.17
N ALA A 31 9.37 -4.81 1.34
CA ALA A 31 10.26 -5.95 1.51
C ALA A 31 11.74 -5.54 1.42
N THR A 32 12.08 -4.63 0.50
CA THR A 32 13.45 -4.13 0.36
C THR A 32 13.92 -3.41 1.63
N TYR A 33 13.06 -2.59 2.24
CA TYR A 33 13.34 -1.98 3.53
C TYR A 33 13.53 -3.04 4.63
N ALA A 34 12.59 -3.98 4.76
CA ALA A 34 12.64 -5.00 5.80
C ALA A 34 13.89 -5.89 5.70
N ALA A 35 14.22 -6.34 4.48
CA ALA A 35 15.41 -7.13 4.19
C ALA A 35 16.69 -6.36 4.56
N THR A 36 16.85 -5.15 4.03
CA THR A 36 18.05 -4.34 4.24
C THR A 36 18.24 -3.99 5.71
N ARG A 37 17.16 -3.62 6.41
CA ARG A 37 17.19 -3.28 7.83
C ARG A 37 17.52 -4.51 8.69
N THR A 38 16.99 -5.67 8.35
CA THR A 38 17.32 -6.94 9.02
C THR A 38 18.80 -7.26 8.88
N LEU A 39 19.33 -7.20 7.65
CA LEU A 39 20.75 -7.41 7.37
C LEU A 39 21.65 -6.40 8.07
N ARG A 40 21.21 -5.12 8.16
CA ARG A 40 21.90 -4.09 8.92
C ARG A 40 21.97 -4.43 10.41
N TRP A 41 20.86 -4.88 11.00
CA TRP A 41 20.77 -5.21 12.43
C TRP A 41 21.60 -6.42 12.87
N ILE A 42 21.91 -7.33 11.94
CA ILE A 42 22.79 -8.47 12.21
C ILE A 42 24.23 -8.26 11.71
N ASP A 43 24.58 -7.04 11.27
CA ASP A 43 25.89 -6.69 10.72
C ASP A 43 26.30 -7.55 9.51
N ARG A 44 25.34 -7.78 8.60
CA ARG A 44 25.49 -8.56 7.35
C ARG A 44 24.91 -7.84 6.13
N LEU A 45 25.16 -6.54 6.01
CA LEU A 45 24.74 -5.79 4.82
C LEU A 45 25.22 -6.48 3.54
N PRO A 46 24.42 -6.46 2.46
CA PRO A 46 24.76 -7.15 1.22
C PRO A 46 26.02 -6.54 0.59
N ASP A 47 26.58 -7.17 -0.44
CA ASP A 47 27.75 -6.63 -1.15
C ASP A 47 27.47 -5.25 -1.79
N LEU A 48 28.54 -4.59 -2.24
CA LEU A 48 28.45 -3.25 -2.82
C LEU A 48 27.58 -3.20 -4.08
N GLN A 49 27.63 -4.23 -4.93
CA GLN A 49 26.87 -4.26 -6.17
C GLN A 49 25.37 -4.31 -5.87
N LYS A 50 24.95 -5.16 -4.94
CA LYS A 50 23.55 -5.24 -4.50
C LYS A 50 23.09 -3.94 -3.85
N ARG A 51 23.94 -3.26 -3.07
CA ARG A 51 23.61 -1.92 -2.52
C ARG A 51 23.36 -0.89 -3.61
N VAL A 52 24.16 -0.89 -4.68
CA VAL A 52 23.94 0.00 -5.84
C VAL A 52 22.60 -0.27 -6.50
N HIS A 53 22.22 -1.54 -6.69
CA HIS A 53 20.90 -1.90 -7.24
C HIS A 53 19.74 -1.46 -6.33
N ILE A 54 19.86 -1.65 -5.01
CA ILE A 54 18.88 -1.18 -4.03
C ILE A 54 18.74 0.34 -4.12
N ALA A 55 19.86 1.08 -4.10
CA ALA A 55 19.85 2.53 -4.19
C ALA A 55 19.17 3.03 -5.47
N GLY A 56 19.52 2.45 -6.63
CA GLY A 56 18.90 2.81 -7.92
C GLY A 56 17.39 2.55 -7.94
N PHE A 57 16.93 1.43 -7.38
CA PHE A 57 15.50 1.14 -7.24
C PHE A 57 14.80 2.19 -6.36
N LEU A 58 15.31 2.50 -5.17
CA LEU A 58 14.69 3.45 -4.26
C LEU A 58 14.68 4.88 -4.83
N GLN A 59 15.79 5.30 -5.44
CA GLN A 59 15.89 6.60 -6.11
C GLN A 59 14.93 6.73 -7.30
N SER A 60 14.57 5.61 -7.94
CA SER A 60 13.59 5.61 -9.02
C SER A 60 12.16 6.00 -8.57
N CYS A 61 11.90 5.91 -7.26
CA CYS A 61 10.64 6.27 -6.61
C CYS A 61 10.69 7.67 -5.96
N GLN A 62 11.78 8.43 -6.12
CA GLN A 62 11.91 9.78 -5.58
C GLN A 62 11.18 10.79 -6.47
N ASN A 63 10.40 11.68 -5.86
CA ASN A 63 9.68 12.76 -6.53
C ASN A 63 10.50 14.06 -6.51
N SER A 64 10.07 15.06 -7.28
CA SER A 64 10.75 16.36 -7.41
C SER A 64 10.79 17.17 -6.11
N ASP A 65 9.88 16.90 -5.18
CA ASP A 65 9.88 17.46 -3.83
C ASP A 65 11.01 16.89 -2.95
N GLY A 66 11.71 15.83 -3.39
CA GLY A 66 12.78 15.15 -2.67
C GLY A 66 12.31 14.00 -1.77
N SER A 67 11.00 13.82 -1.60
CA SER A 67 10.37 12.69 -0.90
C SER A 67 10.10 11.52 -1.85
N PHE A 68 9.45 10.45 -1.37
CA PHE A 68 9.30 9.21 -2.13
C PHE A 68 7.85 8.71 -2.12
N SER A 69 7.50 7.97 -3.17
CA SER A 69 6.28 7.19 -3.28
C SER A 69 6.59 5.69 -3.33
N TRP A 70 5.59 4.82 -3.19
CA TRP A 70 5.87 3.39 -3.17
C TRP A 70 6.19 2.78 -4.55
N GLN A 71 5.79 3.48 -5.62
CA GLN A 71 6.06 3.12 -7.01
C GLN A 71 6.30 4.40 -7.80
N ARG A 72 7.22 4.33 -8.75
CA ARG A 72 7.56 5.45 -9.65
C ARG A 72 6.29 6.06 -10.26
N GLY A 73 6.19 7.39 -10.14
CA GLY A 73 5.10 8.16 -10.76
C GLY A 73 3.87 8.36 -9.87
N LEU A 74 3.80 7.69 -8.71
CA LEU A 74 2.78 7.98 -7.71
C LEU A 74 3.16 9.18 -6.85
N ALA A 75 2.15 9.79 -6.22
CA ALA A 75 2.33 10.88 -5.28
C ALA A 75 3.10 10.42 -4.04
N SER A 76 3.89 11.33 -3.48
CA SER A 76 4.69 11.08 -2.29
C SER A 76 3.85 10.75 -1.07
N ASP A 77 4.32 9.82 -0.24
CA ASP A 77 3.71 9.47 1.04
C ASP A 77 4.78 9.25 2.12
N ILE A 78 4.45 9.52 3.38
CA ILE A 78 5.46 9.53 4.45
C ILE A 78 5.99 8.14 4.78
N TRP A 79 5.23 7.08 4.50
CA TRP A 79 5.65 5.70 4.73
C TRP A 79 6.73 5.29 3.74
N ALA A 80 6.47 5.46 2.44
CA ALA A 80 7.45 5.22 1.39
C ALA A 80 8.68 6.11 1.58
N THR A 81 8.47 7.38 1.92
CA THR A 81 9.54 8.34 2.21
C THR A 81 10.45 7.86 3.34
N PHE A 82 9.89 7.44 4.47
CA PHE A 82 10.68 6.90 5.58
C PHE A 82 11.41 5.61 5.18
N TYR A 83 10.75 4.69 4.48
CA TYR A 83 11.36 3.41 4.09
C TYR A 83 12.50 3.60 3.08
N CYS A 84 12.31 4.40 2.04
CA CYS A 84 13.36 4.73 1.08
C CYS A 84 14.54 5.42 1.78
N SER A 85 14.27 6.49 2.55
CA SER A 85 15.34 7.28 3.16
C SER A 85 16.11 6.53 4.23
N GLN A 86 15.44 5.74 5.09
CA GLN A 86 16.11 4.89 6.06
C GLN A 86 16.92 3.78 5.38
N THR A 87 16.39 3.16 4.32
CA THR A 87 17.13 2.10 3.61
C THR A 87 18.37 2.67 2.95
N LEU A 88 18.26 3.82 2.27
CA LEU A 88 19.39 4.55 1.70
C LEU A 88 20.46 4.86 2.76
N ALA A 89 20.05 5.37 3.92
CA ALA A 89 20.96 5.63 5.03
C ALA A 89 21.65 4.34 5.54
N ASP A 90 20.92 3.22 5.64
CA ASP A 90 21.46 1.93 6.10
C ASP A 90 22.53 1.35 5.17
N ILE A 91 22.45 1.63 3.86
CA ILE A 91 23.45 1.23 2.87
C ILE A 91 24.51 2.31 2.60
N GLY A 92 24.50 3.41 3.35
CA GLY A 92 25.54 4.45 3.33
C GLY A 92 25.29 5.61 2.36
N HIS A 93 24.08 5.78 1.84
CA HIS A 93 23.69 6.92 1.01
C HIS A 93 23.08 8.04 1.87
N SER A 94 23.55 9.27 1.66
CA SER A 94 22.99 10.46 2.33
C SER A 94 21.69 10.91 1.65
N VAL A 95 20.69 11.27 2.45
CA VAL A 95 19.45 11.92 2.00
C VAL A 95 19.51 13.39 2.39
N ASN A 96 19.44 14.29 1.41
CA ASN A 96 19.59 15.73 1.63
C ASN A 96 18.27 16.38 2.04
N ALA A 97 18.32 17.27 3.02
CA ALA A 97 17.19 18.12 3.43
C ALA A 97 17.03 19.30 2.46
N SER A 98 16.43 19.06 1.30
CA SER A 98 16.05 20.16 0.40
C SER A 98 14.92 20.98 1.04
N GLN A 99 14.84 22.26 0.69
CA GLN A 99 13.76 23.16 1.11
C GLN A 99 12.37 22.54 0.81
N SER A 100 12.18 22.04 -0.41
CA SER A 100 10.93 21.40 -0.84
C SER A 100 10.58 20.14 -0.05
N PHE A 101 11.58 19.34 0.34
CA PHE A 101 11.33 18.13 1.13
C PHE A 101 10.87 18.52 2.54
N VAL A 102 11.55 19.49 3.16
CA VAL A 102 11.17 20.01 4.48
C VAL A 102 9.79 20.65 4.46
N GLU A 103 9.46 21.42 3.42
CA GLU A 103 8.13 22.03 3.25
C GLU A 103 7.04 20.95 3.09
N TRP A 104 7.28 19.94 2.25
CA TRP A 104 6.33 18.85 2.04
C TRP A 104 6.05 18.08 3.34
N ILE A 105 7.08 17.61 4.05
CA ILE A 105 6.88 16.84 5.29
C ILE A 105 6.27 17.72 6.41
N SER A 106 6.58 19.01 6.44
CA SER A 106 5.96 19.95 7.39
C SER A 106 4.47 20.15 7.11
N SER A 107 4.06 20.10 5.83
CA SER A 107 2.65 20.23 5.42
C SER A 107 1.78 19.04 5.85
N LEU A 108 2.39 17.92 6.21
CA LEU A 108 1.68 16.74 6.71
C LEU A 108 1.15 16.92 8.13
N GLN A 109 1.70 17.87 8.90
CA GLN A 109 1.21 18.12 10.26
C GLN A 109 -0.11 18.86 10.21
N ASP A 110 -1.15 18.29 10.81
CA ASP A 110 -2.46 18.92 10.84
C ASP A 110 -2.56 19.97 11.98
N LYS A 111 -3.73 20.61 12.05
CA LYS A 111 -4.01 21.64 13.05
C LYS A 111 -4.01 21.09 14.49
N ASP A 112 -4.33 19.81 14.67
CA ASP A 112 -4.48 19.17 15.97
C ASP A 112 -3.12 18.66 16.49
N GLY A 113 -2.15 18.46 15.59
CA GLY A 113 -0.72 18.30 15.90
C GLY A 113 -0.11 16.99 15.41
N GLY A 114 -0.93 16.01 15.03
CA GLY A 114 -0.49 14.77 14.41
C GLY A 114 -0.06 14.98 12.95
N PHE A 115 0.58 13.97 12.35
CA PHE A 115 0.91 13.98 10.92
C PHE A 115 0.02 13.02 10.15
N ALA A 116 -0.33 13.42 8.93
CA ALA A 116 -1.06 12.62 7.96
C ALA A 116 -0.12 11.89 6.99
N MET A 117 -0.62 10.82 6.38
CA MET A 117 0.16 10.02 5.43
C MET A 117 0.52 10.81 4.15
N MET A 118 -0.42 11.65 3.72
CA MET A 118 -0.31 12.59 2.60
C MET A 118 -0.95 13.94 2.98
N PRO A 119 -0.57 15.06 2.34
CA PRO A 119 -1.20 16.35 2.61
C PRO A 119 -2.70 16.29 2.36
N GLY A 120 -3.51 16.85 3.28
CA GLY A 120 -4.97 16.88 3.15
C GLY A 120 -5.71 15.66 3.73
N GLN A 121 -5.00 14.63 4.17
CA GLN A 121 -5.61 13.51 4.90
C GLN A 121 -5.69 13.80 6.41
N THR A 122 -6.54 13.05 7.11
CA THR A 122 -6.60 13.07 8.58
C THR A 122 -5.29 12.50 9.17
N ALA A 123 -4.75 13.13 10.21
CA ALA A 123 -3.56 12.63 10.88
C ALA A 123 -3.81 11.29 11.60
N ASP A 124 -2.78 10.47 11.66
CA ASP A 124 -2.79 9.22 12.40
C ASP A 124 -1.43 8.94 13.04
N VAL A 125 -1.39 8.01 13.99
CA VAL A 125 -0.17 7.74 14.76
C VAL A 125 0.91 7.06 13.92
N TRP A 126 0.52 6.35 12.87
CA TRP A 126 1.44 5.67 11.95
C TRP A 126 2.23 6.69 11.12
N ALA A 127 1.54 7.64 10.49
CA ALA A 127 2.14 8.73 9.75
C ALA A 127 2.95 9.65 10.68
N THR A 128 2.44 9.95 11.87
CA THR A 128 3.16 10.69 12.93
C THR A 128 4.47 10.02 13.30
N TYR A 129 4.48 8.70 13.47
CA TYR A 129 5.68 7.93 13.73
C TYR A 129 6.73 8.05 12.61
N TYR A 130 6.33 7.97 11.34
CA TYR A 130 7.29 8.13 10.25
C TYR A 130 7.76 9.56 10.09
N ALA A 131 6.87 10.54 10.16
CA ALA A 131 7.21 11.94 10.00
C ALA A 131 8.24 12.40 11.05
N THR A 132 7.97 12.10 12.32
CA THR A 132 8.87 12.46 13.44
C THR A 132 10.26 11.84 13.28
N ARG A 133 10.34 10.59 12.82
CA ARG A 133 11.62 9.91 12.54
C ARG A 133 12.32 10.46 11.30
N VAL A 134 11.62 10.79 10.23
CA VAL A 134 12.26 11.45 9.07
C VAL A 134 12.86 12.79 9.49
N PHE A 135 12.14 13.64 10.22
CA PHE A 135 12.71 14.89 10.74
C PHE A 135 13.98 14.65 11.55
N ARG A 136 13.93 13.77 12.55
CA ARG A 136 14.97 13.65 13.58
C ARG A 136 16.12 12.74 13.17
N GLU A 137 15.83 11.60 12.56
CA GLU A 137 16.80 10.55 12.26
C GLU A 137 17.39 10.68 10.86
N ILE A 138 16.61 11.15 9.89
CA ILE A 138 17.06 11.29 8.49
C ILE A 138 17.55 12.72 8.22
N LEU A 139 16.68 13.71 8.41
CA LEU A 139 16.99 15.12 8.08
C LEU A 139 17.81 15.82 9.17
N LYS A 140 17.90 15.24 10.38
CA LYS A 140 18.58 15.83 11.54
C LYS A 140 18.03 17.22 11.94
N LEU A 141 16.75 17.46 11.69
CA LEU A 141 16.00 18.67 12.01
C LEU A 141 15.12 18.46 13.25
N PRO A 142 14.70 19.51 13.97
CA PRO A 142 13.64 19.40 14.99
C PRO A 142 12.29 19.09 14.35
N VAL A 143 11.41 18.42 15.10
CA VAL A 143 10.00 18.24 14.70
C VAL A 143 9.27 19.59 14.87
N PRO A 144 8.42 20.03 13.92
CA PRO A 144 7.63 21.25 14.05
C PRO A 144 6.47 21.12 15.06
N ASN A 145 5.98 22.26 15.56
CA ASN A 145 4.82 22.39 16.45
C ASN A 145 4.75 21.36 17.59
N ARG A 146 5.90 21.10 18.24
CA ARG A 146 6.09 20.08 19.29
C ARG A 146 5.04 20.13 20.40
N HIS A 147 4.58 21.32 20.78
CA HIS A 147 3.55 21.48 21.80
C HIS A 147 2.22 20.84 21.40
N ARG A 148 1.72 21.12 20.17
CA ARG A 148 0.49 20.49 19.66
C ARG A 148 0.64 19.00 19.46
N LEU A 149 1.80 18.56 18.97
CA LEU A 149 2.09 17.13 18.86
C LEU A 149 2.02 16.43 20.24
N ALA A 150 2.54 17.07 21.29
CA ALA A 150 2.46 16.54 22.65
C ALA A 150 1.01 16.45 23.15
N GLU A 151 0.19 17.47 22.90
CA GLU A 151 -1.25 17.46 23.23
C GLU A 151 -1.99 16.36 22.47
N TRP A 152 -1.77 16.26 21.17
CA TRP A 152 -2.38 15.23 20.31
C TRP A 152 -2.03 13.82 20.76
N LEU A 153 -0.73 13.55 20.99
CA LEU A 153 -0.27 12.27 21.52
C LEU A 153 -0.93 11.99 22.88
N SER A 154 -0.99 12.98 23.79
CA SER A 154 -1.63 12.85 25.11
C SER A 154 -3.09 12.38 25.01
N GLY A 155 -3.80 12.78 23.96
CA GLY A 155 -5.19 12.37 23.69
C GLY A 155 -5.40 10.96 23.14
N LEU A 156 -4.33 10.17 22.89
CA LEU A 156 -4.45 8.83 22.31
C LEU A 156 -4.79 7.73 23.31
N GLN A 157 -4.55 7.93 24.62
CA GLN A 157 -4.79 6.90 25.62
C GLN A 157 -6.29 6.70 25.84
N ARG A 158 -6.71 5.44 26.00
CA ARG A 158 -8.11 5.06 26.24
C ARG A 158 -8.34 4.55 27.64
N GLY A 159 -9.61 4.35 27.96
CA GLY A 159 -10.07 3.93 29.28
C GLY A 159 -9.59 2.55 29.71
N ASP A 160 -9.01 1.73 28.83
CA ASP A 160 -8.36 0.45 29.12
C ASP A 160 -6.84 0.58 29.39
N GLY A 161 -6.26 1.76 29.16
CA GLY A 161 -4.83 2.04 29.28
C GLY A 161 -4.04 1.98 27.96
N GLY A 162 -4.61 1.39 26.91
CA GLY A 162 -3.97 1.28 25.59
C GLY A 162 -4.01 2.58 24.79
N LEU A 163 -3.32 2.60 23.65
CA LEU A 163 -3.28 3.76 22.74
C LEU A 163 -4.00 3.45 21.43
N ALA A 164 -4.76 4.43 20.95
CA ALA A 164 -5.53 4.34 19.70
C ALA A 164 -4.77 4.94 18.50
N TRP A 165 -5.26 4.66 17.29
CA TRP A 165 -4.66 5.15 16.04
C TRP A 165 -4.81 6.67 15.81
N ASN A 166 -5.88 7.24 16.35
CA ASN A 166 -6.23 8.67 16.29
C ASN A 166 -7.01 9.04 17.57
N ILE A 167 -7.04 10.31 17.95
CA ILE A 167 -7.79 10.83 19.11
C ILE A 167 -9.30 10.54 19.07
N THR A 168 -9.89 10.25 17.90
CA THR A 168 -11.31 9.92 17.74
C THR A 168 -11.60 8.41 17.71
N THR A 169 -10.58 7.57 17.52
CA THR A 169 -10.72 6.10 17.46
C THR A 169 -10.92 5.53 18.86
N ALA A 170 -11.86 4.62 19.08
CA ALA A 170 -12.11 4.01 20.39
C ALA A 170 -11.17 2.84 20.69
N GLU A 171 -10.84 2.08 19.65
CA GLU A 171 -10.06 0.84 19.71
C GLU A 171 -8.57 1.11 19.95
N THR A 172 -7.98 0.30 20.81
CA THR A 172 -6.55 0.33 21.13
C THR A 172 -5.82 -0.80 20.41
N ASP A 173 -4.55 -0.57 20.05
CA ASP A 173 -3.78 -1.51 19.25
C ASP A 173 -2.29 -1.46 19.61
N THR A 174 -1.64 -2.62 19.71
CA THR A 174 -0.20 -2.71 20.03
C THR A 174 0.67 -1.95 19.04
N ARG A 175 0.28 -1.92 17.75
CA ARG A 175 0.94 -1.15 16.70
C ARG A 175 0.79 0.34 16.96
N ALA A 176 -0.43 0.80 17.29
CA ALA A 176 -0.68 2.20 17.64
C ALA A 176 0.16 2.61 18.86
N ALA A 177 0.21 1.77 19.89
CA ALA A 177 1.04 2.02 21.07
C ALA A 177 2.53 2.12 20.73
N TYR A 178 3.04 1.19 19.92
CA TYR A 178 4.40 1.22 19.41
C TYR A 178 4.71 2.52 18.64
N TYR A 179 3.85 2.90 17.70
CA TYR A 179 4.03 4.11 16.90
C TYR A 179 3.98 5.38 17.76
N ALA A 180 3.04 5.48 18.69
CA ALA A 180 2.88 6.64 19.57
C ALA A 180 4.09 6.83 20.49
N ILE A 181 4.53 5.76 21.15
CA ILE A 181 5.69 5.76 22.05
C ILE A 181 6.96 6.16 21.27
N HIS A 182 7.15 5.61 20.08
CA HIS A 182 8.35 5.88 19.30
C HIS A 182 8.33 7.29 18.71
N ALA A 183 7.16 7.81 18.31
CA ALA A 183 6.98 9.20 17.90
C ALA A 183 7.27 10.19 19.04
N LYS A 184 6.74 9.92 20.25
CA LYS A 184 7.03 10.67 21.48
C LYS A 184 8.54 10.77 21.70
N HIS A 185 9.22 9.63 21.67
CA HIS A 185 10.66 9.56 21.92
C HIS A 185 11.47 10.26 20.82
N ALA A 186 11.19 9.98 19.54
CA ALA A 186 11.90 10.60 18.42
C ALA A 186 11.78 12.12 18.46
N ALA A 187 10.58 12.65 18.75
CA ALA A 187 10.32 14.08 18.87
C ALA A 187 10.89 14.74 20.15
N GLY A 188 11.47 13.94 21.05
CA GLY A 188 12.01 14.40 22.34
C GLY A 188 10.92 14.93 23.26
N LEU A 189 9.77 14.26 23.33
CA LEU A 189 8.57 14.68 24.08
C LEU A 189 8.28 13.79 25.30
N ASP A 190 9.29 13.07 25.80
CA ASP A 190 9.12 12.08 26.87
C ASP A 190 8.55 12.68 28.17
N HIS A 191 8.80 13.97 28.44
CA HIS A 191 8.26 14.69 29.60
C HIS A 191 7.02 15.54 29.28
N ASP A 192 6.73 15.76 28.00
CA ASP A 192 5.67 16.66 27.54
C ASP A 192 4.34 15.92 27.39
N VAL A 193 4.36 14.70 26.86
CA VAL A 193 3.17 13.86 26.68
C VAL A 193 2.65 13.35 28.02
N LYS A 194 1.34 13.45 28.25
CA LYS A 194 0.66 13.08 29.49
C LYS A 194 -0.18 11.82 29.28
N TRP A 195 0.40 10.66 29.57
CA TRP A 195 -0.31 9.38 29.68
C TRP A 195 -0.13 8.79 31.07
N ASP A 196 -1.04 7.91 31.45
CA ASP A 196 -0.84 7.00 32.56
C ASP A 196 0.08 5.85 32.11
N ASP A 197 1.38 6.02 32.37
CA ASP A 197 2.43 5.06 32.05
C ASP A 197 2.22 3.70 32.73
N GLN A 198 1.66 3.68 33.95
CA GLN A 198 1.41 2.43 34.67
C GLN A 198 0.32 1.63 33.96
N ARG A 199 -0.76 2.29 33.54
CA ARG A 199 -1.85 1.65 32.79
C ARG A 199 -1.41 1.23 31.40
N LEU A 200 -0.62 2.05 30.70
CA LEU A 200 -0.11 1.70 29.38
C LEU A 200 0.84 0.49 29.43
N ARG A 201 1.75 0.47 30.40
CA ARG A 201 2.62 -0.69 30.64
C ARG A 201 1.81 -1.93 30.94
N GLY A 202 0.85 -1.85 31.87
CA GLY A 202 -0.02 -2.97 32.25
C GLY A 202 -0.83 -3.49 31.07
N TRP A 203 -1.36 -2.60 30.25
CA TRP A 203 -2.08 -2.95 29.03
C TRP A 203 -1.17 -3.70 28.03
N LEU A 204 0.01 -3.17 27.70
CA LEU A 204 0.97 -3.85 26.81
C LEU A 204 1.37 -5.22 27.34
N GLN A 205 1.68 -5.31 28.64
CA GLN A 205 2.04 -6.54 29.34
C GLN A 205 0.92 -7.58 29.34
N SER A 206 -0.35 -7.14 29.42
CA SER A 206 -1.51 -8.03 29.34
C SER A 206 -1.69 -8.70 27.97
N LEU A 207 -1.09 -8.13 26.92
CA LEU A 207 -1.13 -8.68 25.56
C LEU A 207 -0.06 -9.75 25.31
N GLN A 208 0.82 -10.01 26.29
CA GLN A 208 1.71 -11.16 26.26
C GLN A 208 0.90 -12.44 26.52
N ALA A 209 0.81 -13.31 25.52
CA ALA A 209 0.14 -14.59 25.66
C ALA A 209 0.94 -15.52 26.58
N PRO A 210 0.30 -16.52 27.22
CA PRO A 210 0.99 -17.53 28.04
C PRO A 210 2.10 -18.29 27.31
N SER A 211 2.02 -18.38 25.98
CA SER A 211 3.07 -18.98 25.16
C SER A 211 4.35 -18.13 25.07
N GLY A 212 4.26 -16.82 25.33
CA GLY A 212 5.39 -15.88 25.39
C GLY A 212 5.32 -14.74 24.37
N GLY A 213 4.68 -14.94 23.22
CA GLY A 213 4.51 -13.91 22.19
C GLY A 213 3.39 -12.91 22.49
N PHE A 214 3.39 -11.77 21.81
CA PHE A 214 2.36 -10.73 21.97
C PHE A 214 1.30 -10.77 20.87
N ARG A 215 0.13 -10.22 21.20
CA ARG A 215 -1.05 -10.04 20.32
C ARG A 215 -1.21 -8.57 19.95
N PHE A 216 -1.97 -8.25 18.89
CA PHE A 216 -2.31 -6.85 18.60
C PHE A 216 -3.32 -6.28 19.60
N SER A 217 -4.32 -7.09 19.94
CA SER A 217 -5.38 -6.91 20.92
C SER A 217 -5.82 -8.30 21.43
N PRO A 218 -6.62 -8.40 22.51
CA PRO A 218 -6.90 -9.67 23.21
C PRO A 218 -7.43 -10.81 22.33
N GLU A 219 -8.17 -10.46 21.27
CA GLU A 219 -8.83 -11.37 20.33
C GLU A 219 -7.89 -12.01 19.30
N TYR A 220 -6.68 -11.47 19.09
CA TYR A 220 -5.74 -12.01 18.10
C TYR A 220 -4.84 -13.11 18.68
N ALA A 221 -4.42 -14.03 17.82
CA ALA A 221 -3.33 -14.96 18.16
C ALA A 221 -1.99 -14.21 18.26
N PRO A 222 -1.04 -14.68 19.10
CA PRO A 222 0.27 -14.06 19.19
C PRO A 222 1.08 -14.27 17.90
N CYS A 223 1.74 -13.22 17.42
CA CYS A 223 2.56 -13.27 16.21
C CYS A 223 3.85 -12.45 16.36
N LEU A 224 4.85 -12.71 15.52
CA LEU A 224 6.12 -11.96 15.54
C LEU A 224 5.91 -10.47 15.29
N TRP A 225 4.91 -10.09 14.50
CA TRP A 225 4.63 -8.68 14.23
C TRP A 225 4.27 -7.95 15.51
N ALA A 226 3.23 -8.40 16.22
CA ALA A 226 2.83 -7.84 17.50
C ALA A 226 3.96 -7.94 18.55
N THR A 227 4.67 -9.07 18.60
CA THR A 227 5.80 -9.29 19.52
C THR A 227 6.90 -8.26 19.36
N PHE A 228 7.34 -7.95 18.14
CA PHE A 228 8.33 -6.89 17.93
C PHE A 228 7.82 -5.52 18.38
N ARG A 229 6.55 -5.21 18.08
CA ARG A 229 5.98 -3.88 18.33
C ARG A 229 5.85 -3.66 19.84
N ALA A 230 5.33 -4.64 20.57
CA ALA A 230 5.24 -4.61 22.03
C ALA A 230 6.62 -4.55 22.69
N THR A 231 7.53 -5.47 22.37
CA THR A 231 8.87 -5.51 22.97
C THR A 231 9.65 -4.22 22.72
N LYS A 232 9.58 -3.67 21.51
CA LYS A 232 10.24 -2.41 21.20
C LYS A 232 9.59 -1.23 21.93
N ALA A 233 8.26 -1.17 22.01
CA ALA A 233 7.54 -0.15 22.77
C ALA A 233 7.93 -0.16 24.25
N LEU A 234 7.94 -1.35 24.87
CA LEU A 234 8.38 -1.55 26.25
C LEU A 234 9.83 -1.09 26.43
N SER A 235 10.74 -1.51 25.54
CA SER A 235 12.17 -1.17 25.64
C SER A 235 12.45 0.34 25.57
N ILE A 236 11.71 1.09 24.73
CA ILE A 236 11.89 2.56 24.60
C ILE A 236 11.55 3.26 25.92
N GLN A 237 10.57 2.74 26.68
CA GLN A 237 10.18 3.27 27.99
C GLN A 237 11.00 2.67 29.14
N ASN A 238 12.04 1.88 28.85
CA ASN A 238 12.78 1.09 29.84
C ASN A 238 11.87 0.12 30.66
N TRP A 239 10.81 -0.38 30.03
CA TRP A 239 9.95 -1.44 30.56
C TRP A 239 10.33 -2.79 29.97
N GLN A 240 9.81 -3.86 30.56
CA GLN A 240 10.04 -5.24 30.14
C GLN A 240 8.72 -5.96 29.89
N PRO A 241 8.71 -7.02 29.06
CA PRO A 241 7.62 -8.00 29.06
C PRO A 241 7.34 -8.52 30.48
N SER A 242 6.13 -9.04 30.70
CA SER A 242 5.79 -9.72 31.95
C SER A 242 6.69 -10.93 32.17
N GLU A 243 6.95 -11.67 31.09
CA GLU A 243 7.79 -12.87 31.07
C GLU A 243 8.86 -12.76 29.96
N PRO A 244 9.98 -12.05 30.18
CA PRO A 244 10.97 -11.78 29.13
C PRO A 244 11.63 -13.05 28.56
N GLU A 245 11.98 -14.00 29.42
CA GLU A 245 12.60 -15.28 29.03
C GLU A 245 11.64 -16.14 28.19
N ALA A 246 10.36 -16.18 28.56
CA ALA A 246 9.34 -16.85 27.77
C ALA A 246 9.17 -16.19 26.39
N CYS A 247 9.25 -14.86 26.33
CA CYS A 247 9.20 -14.12 25.07
C CYS A 247 10.38 -14.45 24.15
N GLU A 248 11.61 -14.45 24.69
CA GLU A 248 12.81 -14.84 23.95
C GLU A 248 12.69 -16.27 23.42
N LYS A 249 12.36 -17.23 24.30
CA LYS A 249 12.18 -18.63 23.93
C LYS A 249 11.14 -18.78 22.83
N TRP A 250 10.02 -18.07 22.94
CA TRP A 250 8.98 -18.06 21.92
C TRP A 250 9.52 -17.56 20.58
N ILE A 251 10.28 -16.46 20.53
CA ILE A 251 10.86 -15.96 19.28
C ILE A 251 11.84 -16.97 18.68
N VAL A 252 12.77 -17.51 19.48
CA VAL A 252 13.81 -18.44 19.01
C VAL A 252 13.23 -19.74 18.47
N GLN A 253 12.17 -20.27 19.08
CA GLN A 253 11.48 -21.49 18.59
C GLN A 253 10.87 -21.33 17.19
N ARG A 254 10.66 -20.10 16.73
CA ARG A 254 10.16 -19.80 15.37
C ARG A 254 11.25 -19.72 14.32
N GLN A 255 12.52 -19.81 14.71
CA GLN A 255 13.61 -19.91 13.74
C GLN A 255 13.64 -21.31 13.13
N ARG A 256 13.38 -21.39 11.83
CA ARG A 256 13.46 -22.61 11.02
C ARG A 256 14.70 -22.57 10.12
N THR A 257 14.92 -23.62 9.34
CA THR A 257 16.01 -23.69 8.35
C THR A 257 15.95 -22.55 7.33
N GLU A 258 14.75 -22.22 6.87
CA GLU A 258 14.47 -21.20 5.85
C GLU A 258 14.30 -19.78 6.43
N GLY A 259 14.64 -19.56 7.71
CA GLY A 259 14.42 -18.29 8.41
C GLY A 259 13.29 -18.36 9.43
N PHE A 260 12.79 -17.21 9.86
CA PHE A 260 11.73 -17.15 10.88
C PHE A 260 10.33 -17.35 10.29
N ALA A 261 9.50 -18.12 10.99
CA ALA A 261 8.06 -18.25 10.76
C ALA A 261 7.27 -17.26 11.63
N ARG A 262 6.16 -16.72 11.10
CA ARG A 262 5.43 -15.61 11.72
C ARG A 262 4.71 -15.98 13.03
N TRP A 263 4.16 -17.18 13.11
CA TRP A 263 3.53 -17.79 14.29
C TRP A 263 3.70 -19.32 14.20
N GLU A 264 3.11 -20.07 15.14
CA GLU A 264 3.40 -21.51 15.33
C GLU A 264 3.07 -22.37 14.09
N ASP A 265 1.85 -22.24 13.56
CA ASP A 265 1.36 -22.99 12.39
C ASP A 265 1.62 -22.29 11.06
N TYR A 266 2.44 -21.23 11.03
CA TYR A 266 2.81 -20.57 9.78
C TYR A 266 3.98 -21.32 9.15
N GLU A 267 3.71 -22.11 8.12
CA GLU A 267 4.69 -23.06 7.56
C GLU A 267 5.85 -22.39 6.80
N VAL A 268 5.71 -21.11 6.45
CA VAL A 268 6.65 -20.43 5.55
C VAL A 268 7.41 -19.30 6.23
N SER A 269 8.65 -19.09 5.82
CA SER A 269 9.40 -17.88 6.17
C SER A 269 9.10 -16.76 5.18
N ASP A 270 9.06 -15.54 5.70
CA ASP A 270 8.91 -14.31 4.94
C ASP A 270 9.83 -13.21 5.50
N VAL A 271 10.06 -12.16 4.72
CA VAL A 271 10.93 -11.03 5.09
C VAL A 271 10.50 -10.33 6.38
N TRP A 272 9.19 -10.27 6.64
CA TRP A 272 8.59 -9.59 7.79
C TRP A 272 8.76 -10.36 9.08
N ALA A 273 8.70 -11.68 9.02
CA ALA A 273 8.96 -12.57 10.13
C ALA A 273 10.43 -12.45 10.57
N ASN A 274 11.37 -12.47 9.63
CA ASN A 274 12.79 -12.27 9.93
C ASN A 274 13.07 -10.87 10.51
N PHE A 275 12.51 -9.82 9.90
CA PHE A 275 12.59 -8.45 10.40
C PHE A 275 12.05 -8.31 11.83
N SER A 276 10.88 -8.89 12.08
CA SER A 276 10.23 -8.77 13.39
C SER A 276 10.94 -9.62 14.46
N ALA A 277 11.42 -10.81 14.13
CA ALA A 277 12.18 -11.64 15.06
C ALA A 277 13.49 -10.98 15.48
N VAL A 278 14.30 -10.53 14.52
CA VAL A 278 15.57 -9.83 14.80
C VAL A 278 15.32 -8.57 15.60
N GLY A 279 14.34 -7.75 15.20
CA GLY A 279 13.99 -6.53 15.93
C GLY A 279 13.51 -6.79 17.36
N ALA A 280 12.74 -7.86 17.59
CA ALA A 280 12.28 -8.24 18.93
C ALA A 280 13.43 -8.73 19.81
N LEU A 281 14.31 -9.59 19.30
CA LEU A 281 15.49 -10.07 20.03
C LEU A 281 16.40 -8.89 20.43
N GLN A 282 16.61 -7.92 19.54
CA GLN A 282 17.34 -6.71 19.87
C GLN A 282 16.64 -5.86 20.94
N ALA A 283 15.31 -5.72 20.87
CA ALA A 283 14.54 -4.99 21.88
C ALA A 283 14.59 -5.63 23.27
N LEU A 284 14.78 -6.95 23.32
CA LEU A 284 14.98 -7.73 24.56
C LEU A 284 16.45 -7.75 25.02
N ASN A 285 17.37 -7.08 24.32
CA ASN A 285 18.82 -7.15 24.54
C ASN A 285 19.40 -8.57 24.45
N VAL A 286 18.79 -9.43 23.63
CA VAL A 286 19.27 -10.80 23.38
C VAL A 286 20.38 -10.77 22.33
N THR A 287 21.49 -11.42 22.62
CA THR A 287 22.61 -11.55 21.67
C THR A 287 22.28 -12.60 20.61
N ILE A 288 22.16 -12.16 19.36
CA ILE A 288 21.97 -13.05 18.21
C ILE A 288 23.33 -13.66 17.85
N ASN A 289 23.48 -14.98 18.02
CA ASN A 289 24.76 -15.67 17.74
C ASN A 289 25.03 -15.82 16.24
N GLU A 290 26.29 -16.09 15.87
CA GLU A 290 26.71 -16.16 14.46
C GLU A 290 25.91 -17.20 13.65
N GLY A 291 25.59 -18.36 14.23
CA GLY A 291 24.77 -19.36 13.54
C GLY A 291 23.33 -18.89 13.28
N GLN A 292 22.76 -18.07 14.16
CA GLN A 292 21.47 -17.42 13.92
C GLN A 292 21.58 -16.33 12.85
N LYS A 293 22.66 -15.53 12.86
CA LYS A 293 22.92 -14.51 11.83
C LYS A 293 23.05 -15.15 10.45
N ASP A 294 23.80 -16.25 10.32
CA ASP A 294 24.01 -16.95 9.06
C ASP A 294 22.73 -17.57 8.50
N ARG A 295 21.83 -18.07 9.36
CA ARG A 295 20.50 -18.54 8.93
C ARG A 295 19.62 -17.39 8.45
N THR A 296 19.58 -16.29 9.20
CA THR A 296 18.78 -15.12 8.83
C THR A 296 19.30 -14.47 7.55
N GLN A 297 20.62 -14.34 7.38
CA GLN A 297 21.24 -13.82 6.17
C GLN A 297 20.86 -14.66 4.96
N ARG A 298 21.05 -16.00 5.02
CA ARG A 298 20.68 -16.91 3.92
C ARG A 298 19.20 -16.81 3.56
N ALA A 299 18.31 -16.71 4.56
CA ALA A 299 16.88 -16.52 4.32
C ALA A 299 16.61 -15.22 3.56
N ILE A 300 17.12 -14.08 4.03
CA ILE A 300 16.91 -12.77 3.40
C ILE A 300 17.52 -12.72 1.98
N GLU A 301 18.72 -13.29 1.79
CA GLU A 301 19.37 -13.35 0.48
C GLU A 301 18.57 -14.19 -0.52
N SER A 302 17.86 -15.23 -0.06
CA SER A 302 16.95 -16.00 -0.94
C SER A 302 15.77 -15.17 -1.46
N PHE A 303 15.44 -14.04 -0.82
CA PHE A 303 14.37 -13.13 -1.23
C PHE A 303 14.85 -12.04 -2.20
N SER A 304 16.13 -12.07 -2.58
CA SER A 304 16.75 -11.12 -3.50
C SER A 304 16.15 -11.22 -4.90
N VAL A 305 15.97 -10.06 -5.54
CA VAL A 305 15.63 -9.94 -6.96
C VAL A 305 16.86 -9.43 -7.72
N ASP A 306 17.20 -10.10 -8.83
CA ASP A 306 18.36 -9.74 -9.65
C ASP A 306 18.27 -8.33 -10.21
N GLY A 307 19.38 -7.58 -10.12
CA GLY A 307 19.45 -6.19 -10.59
C GLY A 307 18.59 -5.19 -9.80
N ALA A 308 17.96 -5.60 -8.69
CA ALA A 308 17.03 -4.77 -7.93
C ALA A 308 17.15 -5.01 -6.40
N GLY A 309 16.11 -4.72 -5.64
CA GLY A 309 15.97 -4.95 -4.19
C GLY A 309 15.50 -6.37 -3.84
N TYR A 310 14.48 -6.48 -2.99
CA TYR A 310 13.96 -7.74 -2.47
C TYR A 310 12.45 -7.85 -2.68
N THR A 311 11.92 -9.08 -2.60
CA THR A 311 10.49 -9.35 -2.45
C THR A 311 10.23 -10.02 -1.08
N TYR A 312 8.97 -10.32 -0.74
CA TYR A 312 8.61 -10.77 0.61
C TYR A 312 8.99 -12.22 0.90
N ARG A 313 9.26 -13.03 -0.15
CA ARG A 313 9.71 -14.42 -0.11
C ARG A 313 10.69 -14.67 -1.28
N GLN A 314 11.04 -15.93 -1.54
CA GLN A 314 11.76 -16.27 -2.78
C GLN A 314 10.91 -15.84 -3.99
N PRO A 315 11.50 -15.27 -5.07
CA PRO A 315 10.74 -14.76 -6.21
C PRO A 315 9.72 -15.76 -6.79
N SER A 316 10.07 -17.05 -6.85
CA SER A 316 9.21 -18.14 -7.33
C SER A 316 8.02 -18.47 -6.41
N ALA A 317 7.95 -17.87 -5.22
CA ALA A 317 6.88 -18.02 -4.23
C ALA A 317 6.31 -16.65 -3.80
N ALA A 318 6.63 -15.59 -4.54
CA ALA A 318 6.28 -14.21 -4.21
C ALA A 318 5.15 -13.68 -5.09
N GLY A 319 3.96 -14.26 -4.93
CA GLY A 319 2.75 -13.87 -5.65
C GLY A 319 2.02 -12.72 -4.94
N ASP A 320 1.41 -11.84 -5.71
CA ASP A 320 0.60 -10.74 -5.18
C ASP A 320 -0.75 -10.65 -5.91
N ALA A 321 -1.76 -10.09 -5.24
CA ALA A 321 -3.13 -10.06 -5.73
C ALA A 321 -3.29 -9.20 -7.00
N LEU A 322 -2.54 -8.11 -7.15
CA LEU A 322 -2.67 -7.24 -8.31
C LEU A 322 -2.05 -7.90 -9.55
N THR A 323 -0.85 -8.47 -9.42
CA THR A 323 -0.20 -9.22 -10.49
C THR A 323 -0.98 -10.48 -10.84
N THR A 324 -1.52 -11.19 -9.85
CA THR A 324 -2.38 -12.37 -10.08
C THR A 324 -3.67 -12.01 -10.80
N ALA A 325 -4.34 -10.91 -10.42
CA ALA A 325 -5.51 -10.41 -11.12
C ALA A 325 -5.18 -10.00 -12.57
N SER A 326 -4.07 -9.30 -12.79
CA SER A 326 -3.59 -8.98 -14.15
C SER A 326 -3.33 -10.23 -14.98
N ALA A 327 -2.68 -11.23 -14.40
CA ALA A 327 -2.41 -12.49 -15.07
C ALA A 327 -3.69 -13.28 -15.39
N LEU A 328 -4.74 -13.12 -14.57
CA LEU A 328 -6.05 -13.74 -14.81
C LEU A 328 -6.75 -13.08 -16.00
N TYR A 329 -6.76 -11.75 -16.11
CA TYR A 329 -7.24 -11.06 -17.31
C TYR A 329 -6.53 -11.56 -18.57
N SER A 330 -5.19 -11.61 -18.53
CA SER A 330 -4.40 -12.10 -19.67
C SER A 330 -4.70 -13.57 -20.00
N ALA A 331 -4.89 -14.43 -18.99
CA ALA A 331 -5.21 -15.84 -19.20
C ALA A 331 -6.59 -16.02 -19.85
N VAL A 332 -7.58 -15.21 -19.46
CA VAL A 332 -8.92 -15.21 -20.07
C VAL A 332 -8.84 -14.79 -21.54
N ASP A 333 -8.16 -13.68 -21.82
CA ASP A 333 -8.03 -13.15 -23.19
C ASP A 333 -7.26 -14.11 -24.12
N ASN A 334 -6.31 -14.87 -23.58
CA ASN A 334 -5.53 -15.88 -24.30
C ASN A 334 -6.17 -17.29 -24.29
N ALA A 335 -7.35 -17.46 -23.67
CA ALA A 335 -8.03 -18.75 -23.50
C ALA A 335 -7.17 -19.85 -22.83
N GLU A 336 -6.34 -19.48 -21.85
CA GLU A 336 -5.48 -20.39 -21.08
C GLU A 336 -6.25 -21.02 -19.89
N THR A 337 -7.08 -22.04 -20.14
CA THR A 337 -8.01 -22.58 -19.12
C THR A 337 -7.35 -23.01 -17.80
N ASP A 338 -6.20 -23.70 -17.85
CA ASP A 338 -5.48 -24.12 -16.65
C ASP A 338 -4.97 -22.93 -15.83
N SER A 339 -4.46 -21.89 -16.50
CA SER A 339 -4.07 -20.63 -15.86
C SER A 339 -5.27 -19.95 -15.20
N VAL A 340 -6.43 -19.90 -15.87
CA VAL A 340 -7.65 -19.28 -15.32
C VAL A 340 -8.07 -19.97 -14.03
N GLU A 341 -8.08 -21.30 -13.99
CA GLU A 341 -8.43 -22.07 -12.78
C GLU A 341 -7.47 -21.77 -11.62
N GLN A 342 -6.16 -21.91 -11.84
CA GLN A 342 -5.15 -21.77 -10.80
C GLN A 342 -5.12 -20.36 -10.19
N LEU A 343 -5.17 -19.33 -11.04
CA LEU A 343 -5.13 -17.93 -10.58
C LEU A 343 -6.39 -17.54 -9.82
N SER A 344 -7.54 -18.07 -10.26
CA SER A 344 -8.82 -17.83 -9.60
C SER A 344 -8.83 -18.45 -8.19
N ILE A 345 -8.36 -19.68 -8.05
CA ILE A 345 -8.20 -20.34 -6.74
C ILE A 345 -7.24 -19.56 -5.85
N TRP A 346 -6.12 -19.07 -6.41
CA TRP A 346 -5.16 -18.28 -5.64
C TRP A 346 -5.79 -16.98 -5.10
N LEU A 347 -6.48 -16.21 -5.96
CA LEU A 347 -7.17 -14.99 -5.53
C LEU A 347 -8.20 -15.30 -4.46
N GLN A 348 -9.02 -16.36 -4.64
CA GLN A 348 -10.01 -16.78 -3.64
C GLN A 348 -9.39 -17.09 -2.28
N LYS A 349 -8.22 -17.75 -2.26
CA LYS A 349 -7.45 -18.01 -1.03
C LYS A 349 -6.80 -16.75 -0.45
N ALA A 350 -6.65 -15.69 -1.24
CA ALA A 350 -6.16 -14.40 -0.76
C ALA A 350 -7.20 -13.61 0.05
N HIS A 351 -8.45 -14.06 0.10
CA HIS A 351 -9.46 -13.53 1.01
C HIS A 351 -9.16 -13.95 2.46
N MET A 352 -8.85 -12.96 3.29
CA MET A 352 -8.30 -13.18 4.63
C MET A 352 -9.37 -13.65 5.63
N PRO A 353 -9.13 -14.71 6.44
CA PRO A 353 -10.12 -15.26 7.37
C PRO A 353 -10.49 -14.35 8.56
N TRP A 354 -9.62 -13.39 8.92
CA TRP A 354 -9.81 -12.53 10.11
C TRP A 354 -9.98 -11.04 9.78
N GLU A 355 -9.44 -10.61 8.65
CA GLU A 355 -9.55 -9.22 8.17
C GLU A 355 -10.63 -9.07 7.09
N ASP A 356 -11.22 -10.15 6.57
CA ASP A 356 -12.33 -10.16 5.60
C ASP A 356 -12.08 -9.45 4.24
N GLY A 357 -10.97 -8.75 4.03
CA GLY A 357 -10.57 -8.24 2.73
C GLY A 357 -9.56 -9.14 1.99
N VAL A 358 -9.20 -8.77 0.76
CA VAL A 358 -8.15 -9.46 -0.01
C VAL A 358 -6.79 -8.86 0.31
N MET A 359 -5.82 -9.69 0.67
CA MET A 359 -4.45 -9.24 0.93
C MET A 359 -3.74 -8.77 -0.34
N TYR A 360 -2.84 -7.79 -0.23
CA TYR A 360 -1.93 -7.45 -1.32
C TYR A 360 -0.97 -8.61 -1.63
N MET A 361 -0.31 -9.12 -0.60
CA MET A 361 0.58 -10.28 -0.67
C MET A 361 0.52 -11.05 0.65
N PRO A 362 0.82 -12.37 0.67
CA PRO A 362 0.90 -13.16 1.89
C PRO A 362 1.64 -12.46 3.02
N GLY A 363 0.92 -12.23 4.11
CA GLY A 363 1.45 -11.57 5.28
C GLY A 363 1.40 -10.04 5.27
N ARG A 364 0.83 -9.40 4.24
CA ARG A 364 0.34 -8.01 4.31
C ARG A 364 -1.17 -8.06 4.54
N GLY A 365 -1.70 -7.14 5.34
CA GLY A 365 -3.14 -7.06 5.64
C GLY A 365 -3.98 -6.82 4.39
N ALA A 366 -5.29 -6.89 4.56
CA ALA A 366 -6.28 -6.64 3.53
C ALA A 366 -6.17 -5.21 2.97
N GLU A 367 -6.33 -5.05 1.65
CA GLU A 367 -6.24 -3.77 0.95
C GLU A 367 -7.40 -3.60 -0.04
N ILE A 368 -8.08 -2.44 -0.02
CA ILE A 368 -9.32 -2.21 -0.78
C ILE A 368 -9.14 -2.30 -2.30
N ARG A 369 -8.01 -1.81 -2.83
CA ARG A 369 -7.68 -1.90 -4.26
C ARG A 369 -7.39 -3.35 -4.67
N CYS A 370 -6.77 -4.14 -3.79
CA CYS A 370 -6.57 -5.58 -4.04
C CYS A 370 -7.92 -6.32 -4.07
N SER A 371 -8.82 -5.99 -3.14
CA SER A 371 -10.19 -6.51 -3.13
C SER A 371 -10.95 -6.18 -4.43
N LEU A 372 -10.87 -4.94 -4.91
CA LEU A 372 -11.46 -4.55 -6.20
C LEU A 372 -10.88 -5.37 -7.36
N TRP A 373 -9.55 -5.37 -7.52
CA TRP A 373 -8.90 -6.03 -8.65
C TRP A 373 -9.19 -7.53 -8.67
N ALA A 374 -9.17 -8.17 -7.50
CA ALA A 374 -9.44 -9.58 -7.39
C ALA A 374 -10.91 -9.90 -7.68
N ALA A 375 -11.87 -9.10 -7.19
CA ALA A 375 -13.29 -9.27 -7.50
C ALA A 375 -13.58 -9.05 -8.99
N ALA A 376 -13.07 -7.96 -9.57
CA ALA A 376 -13.28 -7.63 -10.97
C ALA A 376 -12.63 -8.64 -11.93
N ALA A 377 -11.48 -9.23 -11.58
CA ALA A 377 -10.84 -10.25 -12.40
C ALA A 377 -11.57 -11.60 -12.33
N LEU A 378 -12.08 -11.99 -11.15
CA LEU A 378 -12.91 -13.19 -11.00
C LEU A 378 -14.24 -13.07 -11.75
N ASP A 379 -14.90 -11.90 -11.66
CA ASP A 379 -16.12 -11.60 -12.42
C ASP A 379 -15.86 -11.66 -13.93
N TYR A 380 -14.79 -11.01 -14.41
CA TYR A 380 -14.39 -11.08 -15.82
C TYR A 380 -14.12 -12.50 -16.31
N ALA A 381 -13.54 -13.35 -15.44
CA ALA A 381 -13.27 -14.75 -15.74
C ALA A 381 -14.51 -15.67 -15.62
N GLY A 382 -15.66 -15.15 -15.19
CA GLY A 382 -16.87 -15.93 -14.93
C GLY A 382 -16.68 -16.96 -13.80
N ARG A 383 -15.84 -16.64 -12.81
CA ARG A 383 -15.50 -17.53 -11.70
C ARG A 383 -16.21 -17.12 -10.40
N PRO A 384 -16.43 -18.06 -9.47
CA PRO A 384 -17.01 -17.71 -8.18
C PRO A 384 -16.20 -16.63 -7.46
N LEU A 385 -16.92 -15.65 -6.91
CA LEU A 385 -16.34 -14.62 -6.07
C LEU A 385 -15.97 -15.19 -4.69
N PHE A 386 -15.35 -14.35 -3.87
CA PHE A 386 -15.15 -14.60 -2.45
C PHE A 386 -16.48 -14.77 -1.70
N ASP A 387 -16.40 -15.02 -0.38
CA ASP A 387 -17.55 -14.80 0.50
C ASP A 387 -17.92 -13.30 0.45
N THR A 388 -18.95 -13.00 -0.33
CA THR A 388 -19.41 -11.64 -0.64
C THR A 388 -19.91 -10.93 0.61
N GLY A 389 -20.53 -11.64 1.54
CA GLY A 389 -21.05 -11.07 2.78
C GLY A 389 -19.93 -10.58 3.69
N ARG A 390 -18.88 -11.41 3.87
CA ARG A 390 -17.70 -11.03 4.66
C ARG A 390 -16.98 -9.83 4.05
N LEU A 391 -16.70 -9.88 2.74
CA LEU A 391 -15.99 -8.79 2.07
C LEU A 391 -16.79 -7.49 2.07
N SER A 392 -18.10 -7.54 1.85
CA SER A 392 -18.94 -6.32 1.88
C SER A 392 -19.00 -5.71 3.27
N ASN A 393 -19.20 -6.55 4.30
CA ASN A 393 -19.18 -6.09 5.70
C ASN A 393 -17.84 -5.48 6.09
N TRP A 394 -16.72 -5.97 5.56
CA TRP A 394 -15.41 -5.35 5.76
C TRP A 394 -15.34 -3.97 5.13
N ILE A 395 -15.76 -3.84 3.87
CA ILE A 395 -15.80 -2.55 3.17
C ILE A 395 -16.65 -1.56 3.98
N SER A 396 -17.82 -1.95 4.47
CA SER A 396 -18.68 -1.08 5.31
C SER A 396 -17.96 -0.53 6.55
N ARG A 397 -17.08 -1.34 7.16
CA ARG A 397 -16.29 -0.93 8.34
C ARG A 397 -15.08 -0.04 8.01
N LEU A 398 -14.70 0.08 6.75
CA LEU A 398 -13.56 0.91 6.31
C LEU A 398 -13.91 2.38 6.10
N GLN A 399 -15.19 2.75 6.03
CA GLN A 399 -15.57 4.14 5.78
C GLN A 399 -15.10 5.00 6.94
N ASN A 400 -14.25 5.98 6.64
CA ASN A 400 -13.73 6.90 7.64
C ASN A 400 -14.81 7.90 8.06
N PRO A 401 -14.65 8.56 9.23
CA PRO A 401 -15.59 9.58 9.69
C PRO A 401 -15.81 10.75 8.72
N ASP A 402 -14.82 11.05 7.86
CA ASP A 402 -14.92 12.07 6.82
C ASP A 402 -15.75 11.64 5.60
N GLY A 403 -16.12 10.35 5.53
CA GLY A 403 -16.94 9.75 4.49
C GLY A 403 -16.20 9.01 3.38
N GLY A 404 -14.88 9.24 3.26
CA GLY A 404 -14.04 8.53 2.29
C GLY A 404 -13.51 7.21 2.83
N PHE A 405 -12.64 6.59 2.04
CA PHE A 405 -11.97 5.34 2.37
C PHE A 405 -10.47 5.50 2.16
N GLY A 406 -9.66 4.82 2.97
CA GLY A 406 -8.23 4.62 2.73
C GLY A 406 -7.92 3.19 2.26
N TYR A 407 -6.66 2.95 1.89
CA TYR A 407 -6.23 1.65 1.34
C TYR A 407 -6.52 0.44 2.26
N TRP A 408 -6.51 0.64 3.57
CA TRP A 408 -6.83 -0.36 4.60
C TRP A 408 -7.39 0.35 5.83
N GLN A 409 -7.83 -0.42 6.83
CA GLN A 409 -8.48 0.11 8.02
C GLN A 409 -7.63 1.16 8.74
N GLY A 410 -8.22 2.33 9.00
CA GLY A 410 -7.59 3.44 9.70
C GLY A 410 -6.63 4.28 8.86
N ARG A 411 -6.41 3.97 7.57
CA ARG A 411 -5.67 4.86 6.67
C ARG A 411 -6.55 6.05 6.27
N GLY A 412 -5.96 7.24 6.20
CA GLY A 412 -6.64 8.45 5.74
C GLY A 412 -7.29 8.29 4.36
N SER A 413 -8.41 8.99 4.16
CA SER A 413 -9.24 8.87 2.97
C SER A 413 -8.58 9.43 1.71
N ASP A 414 -8.83 8.79 0.56
CA ASP A 414 -8.47 9.27 -0.78
C ASP A 414 -9.48 8.80 -1.85
N LEU A 415 -9.53 9.46 -3.00
CA LEU A 415 -10.50 9.15 -4.07
C LEU A 415 -10.23 7.81 -4.74
N VAL A 416 -8.97 7.37 -4.85
CA VAL A 416 -8.63 6.05 -5.40
C VAL A 416 -9.27 4.96 -4.53
N SER A 417 -9.01 4.97 -3.23
CA SER A 417 -9.52 4.01 -2.26
C SER A 417 -11.04 4.11 -2.10
N THR A 418 -11.58 5.33 -2.11
CA THR A 418 -13.03 5.57 -2.09
C THR A 418 -13.71 5.00 -3.33
N SER A 419 -13.16 5.28 -4.50
CA SER A 419 -13.66 4.69 -5.74
C SER A 419 -13.51 3.17 -5.74
N ALA A 420 -12.40 2.63 -5.20
CA ALA A 420 -12.21 1.19 -5.12
C ALA A 420 -13.25 0.51 -4.23
N ALA A 421 -13.59 1.11 -3.09
CA ALA A 421 -14.60 0.59 -2.18
C ALA A 421 -15.97 0.48 -2.84
N ILE A 422 -16.42 1.57 -3.49
CA ILE A 422 -17.72 1.60 -4.16
C ILE A 422 -17.76 0.65 -5.35
N SER A 423 -16.73 0.66 -6.21
CA SER A 423 -16.65 -0.24 -7.37
C SER A 423 -16.51 -1.71 -6.95
N ALA A 424 -15.87 -2.00 -5.82
CA ALA A 424 -15.77 -3.36 -5.29
C ALA A 424 -17.14 -3.87 -4.83
N LEU A 425 -17.90 -3.08 -4.06
CA LEU A 425 -19.27 -3.45 -3.65
C LEU A 425 -20.16 -3.75 -4.86
N GLU A 426 -20.11 -2.92 -5.90
CA GLU A 426 -20.88 -3.16 -7.12
C GLU A 426 -20.42 -4.42 -7.88
N SER A 427 -19.11 -4.70 -7.91
CA SER A 427 -18.56 -5.93 -8.51
C SER A 427 -18.98 -7.18 -7.75
N LEU A 428 -19.31 -7.06 -6.45
CA LEU A 428 -19.90 -8.12 -5.62
C LEU A 428 -21.43 -8.22 -5.78
N GLY A 429 -22.03 -7.43 -6.69
CA GLY A 429 -23.47 -7.35 -6.90
C GLY A 429 -24.22 -6.69 -5.73
N GLN A 430 -23.52 -5.96 -4.86
CA GLN A 430 -24.13 -5.27 -3.73
C GLN A 430 -24.53 -3.84 -4.11
N HIS A 431 -25.65 -3.38 -3.56
CA HIS A 431 -26.04 -1.99 -3.65
C HIS A 431 -25.25 -1.17 -2.63
N PHE A 432 -24.25 -0.40 -3.08
CA PHE A 432 -23.29 0.23 -2.16
C PHE A 432 -23.94 1.12 -1.08
N ALA A 433 -25.09 1.74 -1.36
CA ALA A 433 -25.80 2.60 -0.41
C ALA A 433 -26.38 1.86 0.81
N GLU A 434 -26.43 0.52 0.78
CA GLU A 434 -26.80 -0.31 1.93
C GLU A 434 -25.62 -0.53 2.88
N HIS A 435 -24.39 -0.23 2.42
CA HIS A 435 -23.13 -0.54 3.10
C HIS A 435 -22.37 0.70 3.56
N VAL A 436 -22.70 1.88 3.01
CA VAL A 436 -21.96 3.13 3.27
C VAL A 436 -22.90 4.27 3.66
N ASP A 437 -22.43 5.19 4.49
CA ASP A 437 -23.07 6.48 4.72
C ASP A 437 -22.88 7.34 3.46
N VAL A 438 -23.91 7.37 2.61
CA VAL A 438 -23.91 8.09 1.34
C VAL A 438 -23.75 9.60 1.55
N ALA A 439 -24.31 10.17 2.61
CA ALA A 439 -24.23 11.61 2.86
C ALA A 439 -22.79 12.03 3.18
N ARG A 440 -22.08 11.24 3.99
CA ARG A 440 -20.66 11.46 4.27
C ARG A 440 -19.81 11.20 3.03
N LEU A 441 -20.07 10.13 2.28
CA LEU A 441 -19.38 9.85 1.02
C LEU A 441 -19.48 11.06 0.06
N THR A 442 -20.69 11.59 -0.15
CA THR A 442 -20.90 12.77 -0.99
C THR A 442 -20.11 13.97 -0.47
N SER A 443 -20.12 14.20 0.84
CA SER A 443 -19.36 15.29 1.47
C SER A 443 -17.85 15.16 1.21
N PHE A 444 -17.29 13.96 1.35
CA PHE A 444 -15.89 13.68 1.05
C PHE A 444 -15.54 13.98 -0.42
N VAL A 445 -16.36 13.49 -1.35
CA VAL A 445 -16.15 13.69 -2.80
C VAL A 445 -16.19 15.17 -3.15
N LEU A 446 -17.16 15.92 -2.61
CA LEU A 446 -17.25 17.37 -2.81
C LEU A 446 -16.03 18.12 -2.25
N ASN A 447 -15.50 17.71 -1.11
CA ASN A 447 -14.28 18.29 -0.53
C ASN A 447 -13.02 18.01 -1.38
N CYS A 448 -13.05 17.00 -2.24
CA CYS A 448 -11.98 16.70 -3.20
C CYS A 448 -12.07 17.53 -4.49
N ILE A 449 -13.13 18.33 -4.68
CA ILE A 449 -13.37 19.13 -5.89
C ILE A 449 -13.04 20.61 -5.63
N ARG A 450 -12.27 21.22 -6.53
CA ARG A 450 -11.97 22.65 -6.52
C ARG A 450 -11.93 23.22 -7.93
N GLY A 451 -12.65 24.32 -8.14
CA GLY A 451 -12.65 25.01 -9.44
C GLY A 451 -13.13 24.12 -10.59
N GLY A 452 -14.10 23.24 -10.33
CA GLY A 452 -14.66 22.31 -11.33
C GLY A 452 -13.76 21.11 -11.66
N LEU A 453 -12.72 20.83 -10.86
CA LEU A 453 -11.82 19.70 -11.08
C LEU A 453 -11.53 18.96 -9.76
N GLY A 454 -11.24 17.67 -9.87
CA GLY A 454 -10.98 16.78 -8.72
C GLY A 454 -9.50 16.64 -8.37
N SER A 455 -9.24 16.38 -7.09
CA SER A 455 -7.95 16.04 -6.50
C SER A 455 -8.07 14.78 -5.67
N ASN A 456 -7.00 13.97 -5.54
CA ASN A 456 -7.10 12.65 -4.89
C ASN A 456 -7.47 12.73 -3.41
N VAL A 457 -7.14 13.85 -2.77
CA VAL A 457 -7.39 14.14 -1.36
C VAL A 457 -7.85 15.60 -1.26
N PRO A 458 -8.61 15.98 -0.23
CA PRO A 458 -9.05 17.37 -0.08
C PRO A 458 -7.87 18.35 -0.12
N ASN A 459 -7.98 19.38 -0.96
CA ASN A 459 -6.94 20.39 -1.19
C ASN A 459 -5.64 19.86 -1.83
N GLY A 460 -5.63 18.62 -2.33
CA GLY A 460 -4.51 18.03 -3.05
C GLY A 460 -4.32 18.61 -4.45
N PRO A 461 -3.28 18.16 -5.18
CA PRO A 461 -3.08 18.55 -6.57
C PRO A 461 -4.24 18.05 -7.44
N ILE A 462 -4.70 18.91 -8.35
CA ILE A 462 -5.75 18.56 -9.32
C ILE A 462 -5.17 17.58 -10.33
N THR A 463 -5.87 16.46 -10.53
CA THR A 463 -5.50 15.50 -11.56
C THR A 463 -6.70 15.05 -12.38
N THR A 464 -6.42 14.59 -13.59
CA THR A 464 -7.45 14.08 -14.50
C THR A 464 -8.10 12.81 -13.94
N SER A 465 -7.31 11.87 -13.43
CA SER A 465 -7.83 10.63 -12.84
C SER A 465 -8.75 10.92 -11.65
N SER A 466 -8.36 11.83 -10.75
CA SER A 466 -9.21 12.23 -9.61
C SER A 466 -10.47 12.97 -10.04
N THR A 467 -10.40 13.82 -11.07
CA THR A 467 -11.58 14.47 -11.64
C THR A 467 -12.58 13.45 -12.20
N ALA A 468 -12.07 12.46 -12.95
CA ALA A 468 -12.87 11.39 -13.50
C ALA A 468 -13.49 10.49 -12.41
N GLN A 469 -12.72 10.15 -11.37
CA GLN A 469 -13.22 9.38 -10.22
C GLN A 469 -14.32 10.13 -9.47
N ALA A 470 -14.11 11.41 -9.17
CA ALA A 470 -15.11 12.26 -8.53
C ALA A 470 -16.40 12.34 -9.36
N SER A 471 -16.29 12.51 -10.69
CA SER A 471 -17.45 12.50 -11.60
C SER A 471 -18.26 11.20 -11.48
N ARG A 472 -17.59 10.04 -11.53
CA ARG A 472 -18.29 8.75 -11.39
C ARG A 472 -18.96 8.59 -10.04
N LEU A 473 -18.29 9.00 -8.96
CA LEU A 473 -18.85 8.91 -7.62
C LEU A 473 -20.06 9.82 -7.45
N LEU A 474 -20.03 11.05 -7.99
CA LEU A 474 -21.18 11.97 -8.00
C LEU A 474 -22.39 11.35 -8.73
N VAL A 475 -22.18 10.77 -9.91
CA VAL A 475 -23.24 10.06 -10.64
C VAL A 475 -23.82 8.92 -9.81
N LYS A 476 -22.98 8.10 -9.16
CA LYS A 476 -23.42 6.97 -8.33
C LYS A 476 -24.25 7.42 -7.13
N VAL A 477 -23.91 8.53 -6.48
CA VAL A 477 -24.69 9.09 -5.35
C VAL A 477 -25.90 9.91 -5.80
N GLY A 478 -26.17 10.00 -7.11
CA GLY A 478 -27.36 10.64 -7.68
C GLY A 478 -27.16 12.08 -8.17
N ASP A 479 -25.97 12.65 -8.06
CA ASP A 479 -25.62 13.98 -8.58
C ASP A 479 -25.07 13.91 -10.01
N ARG A 480 -25.97 13.67 -10.97
CA ARG A 480 -25.61 13.61 -12.40
C ARG A 480 -25.09 14.93 -12.94
N ASP A 481 -25.67 16.06 -12.53
CA ASP A 481 -25.28 17.39 -13.03
C ASP A 481 -23.86 17.75 -12.54
N GLY A 482 -23.58 17.49 -11.26
CA GLY A 482 -22.23 17.63 -10.71
C GLY A 482 -21.23 16.71 -11.44
N GLY A 483 -21.61 15.45 -11.68
CA GLY A 483 -20.83 14.49 -12.45
C GLY A 483 -20.48 14.99 -13.85
N LEU A 484 -21.45 15.53 -14.59
CA LEU A 484 -21.27 16.07 -15.95
C LEU A 484 -20.40 17.34 -15.96
N SER A 485 -20.61 18.25 -15.01
CA SER A 485 -19.86 19.52 -14.93
C SER A 485 -18.34 19.32 -14.81
N LEU A 486 -17.90 18.26 -14.12
CA LEU A 486 -16.49 17.91 -14.01
C LEU A 486 -15.88 17.46 -15.35
N LEU A 487 -16.70 16.91 -16.26
CA LEU A 487 -16.23 16.41 -17.56
C LEU A 487 -16.09 17.51 -18.61
N GLU A 488 -16.78 18.64 -18.46
CA GLU A 488 -16.70 19.79 -19.40
C GLU A 488 -15.26 20.31 -19.59
N HIS A 489 -14.43 20.17 -18.55
CA HIS A 489 -13.05 20.64 -18.53
C HIS A 489 -12.05 19.60 -19.07
N LEU A 490 -12.43 18.32 -19.13
CA LEU A 490 -11.52 17.24 -19.52
C LEU A 490 -11.08 17.26 -21.00
N PRO A 491 -11.90 17.67 -21.99
CA PRO A 491 -11.46 17.78 -23.38
C PRO A 491 -10.18 18.62 -23.55
N GLN A 492 -10.00 19.66 -22.73
CA GLN A 492 -8.82 20.54 -22.78
C GLN A 492 -7.53 19.82 -22.36
N ARG A 493 -7.66 18.70 -21.62
CA ARG A 493 -6.57 17.86 -21.12
C ARG A 493 -6.18 16.73 -22.07
N MET A 494 -6.87 16.58 -23.21
CA MET A 494 -6.49 15.61 -24.21
C MET A 494 -5.25 16.07 -24.99
N ARG A 495 -4.23 15.22 -25.09
CA ARG A 495 -2.99 15.42 -25.85
C ARG A 495 -2.56 14.11 -26.51
N LEU A 496 -2.08 14.17 -27.76
CA LEU A 496 -1.70 12.99 -28.55
C LEU A 496 -2.76 11.88 -28.53
N SER A 497 -4.04 12.28 -28.54
CA SER A 497 -5.22 11.41 -28.48
C SER A 497 -5.43 10.63 -27.18
N GLY A 498 -4.64 10.89 -26.12
CA GLY A 498 -4.88 10.41 -24.75
C GLY A 498 -5.06 11.57 -23.78
N TYR A 499 -5.28 11.30 -22.50
CA TYR A 499 -5.44 12.34 -21.48
C TYR A 499 -4.18 12.48 -20.62
N VAL A 500 -3.78 13.73 -20.33
CA VAL A 500 -2.66 14.02 -19.41
C VAL A 500 -3.12 13.91 -17.96
N GLU A 501 -2.30 13.38 -17.06
CA GLU A 501 -2.66 13.31 -15.63
C GLU A 501 -2.64 14.72 -14.99
N GLN A 502 -1.56 15.47 -15.27
CA GLN A 502 -1.36 16.86 -14.86
C GLN A 502 -1.04 17.72 -16.09
N LEU A 503 -1.39 19.01 -16.04
CA LEU A 503 -1.11 19.94 -17.13
C LEU A 503 0.40 20.04 -17.37
N GLY A 504 0.80 20.01 -18.64
CA GLY A 504 2.21 20.04 -19.05
C GLY A 504 2.91 18.68 -19.10
N GLY A 505 2.31 17.61 -18.56
CA GLY A 505 2.82 16.24 -18.66
C GLY A 505 2.41 15.53 -19.97
N PRO A 506 3.03 14.37 -20.29
CA PRO A 506 2.56 13.51 -21.37
C PRO A 506 1.21 12.86 -21.01
N PRO A 507 0.42 12.43 -22.02
CA PRO A 507 -0.77 11.63 -21.77
C PRO A 507 -0.39 10.27 -21.15
N THR A 508 -1.22 9.80 -20.23
CA THR A 508 -0.99 8.53 -19.52
C THR A 508 -2.13 7.55 -19.78
N LEU A 509 -1.82 6.24 -19.76
CA LEU A 509 -2.84 5.21 -19.90
C LEU A 509 -3.87 5.30 -18.77
N TYR A 510 -3.41 5.52 -17.53
CA TYR A 510 -4.29 5.58 -16.38
C TYR A 510 -5.28 6.76 -16.46
N ALA A 511 -4.81 7.98 -16.75
CA ALA A 511 -5.69 9.14 -16.92
C ALA A 511 -6.72 8.92 -18.02
N THR A 512 -6.29 8.30 -19.12
CA THR A 512 -7.16 7.96 -20.26
C THR A 512 -8.21 6.92 -19.86
N TYR A 513 -7.80 5.85 -19.16
CA TYR A 513 -8.70 4.80 -18.67
C TYR A 513 -9.75 5.35 -17.71
N GLN A 514 -9.33 6.15 -16.72
CA GLN A 514 -10.26 6.79 -15.76
C GLN A 514 -11.23 7.73 -16.47
N THR A 515 -10.75 8.52 -17.45
CA THR A 515 -11.63 9.41 -18.22
C THR A 515 -12.67 8.63 -19.02
N VAL A 516 -12.29 7.52 -19.66
CA VAL A 516 -13.25 6.68 -20.39
C VAL A 516 -14.27 6.04 -19.46
N LEU A 517 -13.87 5.62 -18.25
CA LEU A 517 -14.82 5.18 -17.23
C LEU A 517 -15.82 6.27 -16.85
N ALA A 518 -15.37 7.52 -16.72
CA ALA A 518 -16.24 8.64 -16.40
C ALA A 518 -17.20 9.01 -17.54
N LEU A 519 -16.73 9.00 -18.79
CA LEU A 519 -17.58 9.16 -19.97
C LEU A 519 -18.64 8.04 -20.03
N GLN A 520 -18.24 6.79 -19.81
CA GLN A 520 -19.16 5.64 -19.76
C GLN A 520 -20.20 5.79 -18.65
N ALA A 521 -19.81 6.24 -17.45
CA ALA A 521 -20.75 6.43 -16.33
C ALA A 521 -21.77 7.56 -16.57
N ASN A 522 -21.43 8.52 -17.44
CA ASN A 522 -22.28 9.67 -17.78
C ASN A 522 -23.00 9.48 -19.14
N ASP A 523 -22.98 8.29 -19.72
CA ASP A 523 -23.60 7.98 -21.02
C ASP A 523 -23.09 8.88 -22.17
N LEU A 524 -21.81 9.29 -22.11
CA LEU A 524 -21.17 10.16 -23.11
C LEU A 524 -20.37 9.36 -24.15
N GLU A 525 -20.23 9.94 -25.34
CA GLU A 525 -19.45 9.34 -26.43
C GLU A 525 -17.96 9.25 -26.06
N ILE A 526 -17.37 8.07 -26.31
CA ILE A 526 -15.94 7.83 -26.10
C ILE A 526 -15.18 8.26 -27.37
N PRO A 527 -14.20 9.18 -27.27
CA PRO A 527 -13.46 9.65 -28.43
C PRO A 527 -12.71 8.52 -29.16
N ALA A 528 -13.10 8.21 -30.39
CA ALA A 528 -12.51 7.13 -31.19
C ALA A 528 -10.98 7.28 -31.40
N GLN A 529 -10.45 8.51 -31.33
CA GLN A 529 -9.02 8.78 -31.46
C GLN A 529 -8.16 8.16 -30.36
N ILE A 530 -8.74 7.75 -29.21
CA ILE A 530 -8.04 7.05 -28.13
C ILE A 530 -7.33 5.78 -28.64
N SER A 531 -7.85 5.13 -29.67
CA SER A 531 -7.18 4.00 -30.35
C SER A 531 -5.75 4.35 -30.78
N ARG A 532 -5.54 5.52 -31.40
CA ARG A 532 -4.22 6.01 -31.83
C ARG A 532 -3.29 6.28 -30.65
N PHE A 533 -3.83 6.59 -29.48
CA PHE A 533 -3.03 6.74 -28.27
C PHE A 533 -2.57 5.37 -27.77
N LEU A 534 -3.47 4.38 -27.71
CA LEU A 534 -3.15 3.00 -27.33
C LEU A 534 -2.09 2.37 -28.23
N ASP A 535 -2.15 2.62 -29.55
CA ASP A 535 -1.13 2.15 -30.50
C ASP A 535 0.24 2.76 -30.19
N ARG A 536 0.29 4.04 -29.77
CA ARG A 536 1.54 4.74 -29.44
C ARG A 536 2.16 4.30 -28.12
N LEU A 537 1.43 3.61 -27.26
CA LEU A 537 1.98 3.04 -26.03
C LEU A 537 2.83 1.80 -26.29
N ILE A 538 2.67 1.18 -27.46
CA ILE A 538 3.39 -0.03 -27.85
C ILE A 538 4.73 0.38 -28.46
N THR A 539 5.81 -0.04 -27.81
CA THR A 539 7.19 0.15 -28.28
C THR A 539 7.48 -0.74 -29.50
N ARG A 540 8.61 -0.49 -30.19
CA ARG A 540 9.03 -1.33 -31.32
C ARG A 540 9.29 -2.78 -30.90
N GLU A 541 9.71 -2.95 -29.66
CA GLU A 541 10.00 -4.23 -29.01
C GLU A 541 8.72 -4.93 -28.50
N GLY A 542 7.54 -4.31 -28.63
CA GLY A 542 6.26 -4.88 -28.24
C GLY A 542 5.86 -4.64 -26.78
N TYR A 543 6.69 -3.98 -25.98
CA TYR A 543 6.32 -3.56 -24.62
C TYR A 543 5.30 -2.43 -24.64
N ILE A 544 4.38 -2.45 -23.67
CA ILE A 544 3.39 -1.39 -23.47
C ILE A 544 3.87 -0.46 -22.36
N GLY A 545 3.98 0.84 -22.65
CA GLY A 545 4.37 1.88 -21.71
C GLY A 545 3.19 2.67 -21.16
N TRP A 546 3.33 3.23 -19.96
CA TRP A 546 2.30 4.09 -19.34
C TRP A 546 2.08 5.39 -20.11
N THR A 547 3.06 5.81 -20.91
CA THR A 547 3.02 7.00 -21.76
C THR A 547 3.68 6.68 -23.11
N PRO A 548 3.43 7.47 -24.17
CA PRO A 548 4.09 7.29 -25.47
C PRO A 548 5.62 7.47 -25.43
N LEU A 549 6.16 8.03 -24.34
CA LEU A 549 7.59 8.32 -24.19
C LEU A 549 8.40 7.11 -23.72
N GLY A 550 7.78 5.97 -23.44
CA GLY A 550 8.50 4.70 -23.40
C GLY A 550 8.00 3.66 -22.39
N ALA A 551 8.51 2.45 -22.59
CA ALA A 551 8.59 1.37 -21.62
C ALA A 551 10.04 0.87 -21.59
N SER A 552 10.71 0.91 -20.44
CA SER A 552 12.00 0.23 -20.26
C SER A 552 11.82 -1.22 -19.79
N ARG A 553 10.63 -1.53 -19.27
CA ARG A 553 10.22 -2.84 -18.77
C ARG A 553 8.69 -2.89 -18.77
N GLN A 554 8.13 -4.07 -18.96
CA GLN A 554 6.68 -4.26 -18.81
C GLN A 554 6.26 -4.23 -17.35
N ASP A 555 5.27 -3.40 -17.04
CA ASP A 555 4.50 -3.40 -15.80
C ASP A 555 3.32 -4.38 -15.93
N PRO A 556 3.07 -5.29 -14.98
CA PRO A 556 1.94 -6.20 -15.08
C PRO A 556 0.59 -5.48 -15.10
N LEU A 557 0.41 -4.35 -14.41
CA LEU A 557 -0.90 -3.70 -14.28
C LEU A 557 -1.32 -2.95 -15.54
N ILE A 558 -0.37 -2.64 -16.42
CA ILE A 558 -0.66 -1.95 -17.68
C ILE A 558 -1.36 -2.85 -18.71
N LEU A 559 -1.11 -4.17 -18.64
CA LEU A 559 -1.61 -5.15 -19.60
C LEU A 559 -3.15 -5.19 -19.63
N PRO A 560 -3.85 -5.40 -18.50
CA PRO A 560 -5.30 -5.39 -18.49
C PRO A 560 -5.87 -4.01 -18.81
N LEU A 561 -5.26 -2.90 -18.33
CA LEU A 561 -5.78 -1.57 -18.64
C LEU A 561 -5.75 -1.26 -20.14
N HIS A 562 -4.67 -1.62 -20.82
CA HIS A 562 -4.55 -1.45 -22.27
C HIS A 562 -5.50 -2.38 -23.04
N GLY A 563 -5.53 -3.67 -22.67
CA GLY A 563 -6.38 -4.67 -23.32
C GLY A 563 -7.87 -4.39 -23.17
N LEU A 564 -8.32 -4.12 -21.94
CA LEU A 564 -9.72 -3.80 -21.64
C LEU A 564 -10.16 -2.50 -22.34
N LEU A 565 -9.30 -1.48 -22.40
CA LEU A 565 -9.63 -0.24 -23.10
C LEU A 565 -9.69 -0.43 -24.61
N SER A 566 -8.77 -1.21 -25.18
CA SER A 566 -8.79 -1.59 -26.60
C SER A 566 -10.08 -2.34 -26.95
N ARG A 567 -10.48 -3.30 -26.09
CA ARG A 567 -11.74 -4.02 -26.22
C ARG A 567 -12.94 -3.09 -26.16
N LYS A 568 -13.00 -2.17 -25.21
CA LYS A 568 -14.09 -1.17 -25.12
C LYS A 568 -14.24 -0.34 -26.39
N LEU A 569 -13.14 0.03 -27.04
CA LEU A 569 -13.18 0.80 -28.28
C LEU A 569 -13.64 -0.04 -29.48
N GLY A 570 -13.34 -1.35 -29.50
CA GLY A 570 -13.79 -2.28 -30.54
C GLY A 570 -15.21 -2.83 -30.33
N GLU A 571 -15.64 -2.94 -29.07
CA GLU A 571 -16.93 -3.48 -28.64
C GLU A 571 -17.67 -2.42 -27.80
N PRO A 572 -18.43 -1.49 -28.40
CA PRO A 572 -19.04 -0.37 -27.66
C PRO A 572 -19.96 -0.78 -26.50
N LEU A 573 -20.58 -1.96 -26.59
CA LEU A 573 -21.44 -2.52 -25.54
C LEU A 573 -20.67 -3.18 -24.38
N PHE A 574 -19.37 -3.44 -24.55
CA PHE A 574 -18.53 -3.96 -23.47
C PHE A 574 -18.51 -2.96 -22.30
N ARG A 575 -18.83 -3.41 -21.09
CA ARG A 575 -18.74 -2.57 -19.90
C ARG A 575 -17.32 -2.61 -19.37
N LEU A 576 -16.62 -1.48 -19.43
CA LEU A 576 -15.25 -1.40 -18.94
C LEU A 576 -15.23 -1.60 -17.41
N PRO A 577 -14.42 -2.55 -16.87
CA PRO A 577 -14.27 -2.73 -15.43
C PRO A 577 -13.74 -1.47 -14.74
N GLU A 578 -14.26 -1.16 -13.55
CA GLU A 578 -13.97 0.10 -12.85
C GLU A 578 -12.63 0.08 -12.08
N LEU A 579 -11.55 -0.43 -12.68
CA LEU A 579 -10.24 -0.57 -12.04
C LEU A 579 -9.61 0.77 -11.66
N VAL A 580 -8.94 0.82 -10.51
CA VAL A 580 -8.13 1.97 -10.04
C VAL A 580 -6.74 1.52 -9.58
N LEU A 581 -5.75 2.43 -9.59
CA LEU A 581 -4.34 2.14 -9.29
C LEU A 581 -3.86 2.89 -8.06
#